data_AF-A0A6P0V8S0-F1
#
_entry.id   AF-A0A6P0V8S0-F1
#
_cell.length_a   1.000
_cell.length_b   1.000
_cell.length_c   1.000
_cell.angle_alpha   90.00
_cell.angle_beta   90.00
_cell.angle_gamma   90.00
#
_symmetry.space_group_name_H-M   'P 1'
#
loop_
_entity.id
_entity.type
_entity.pdbx_description
1 polymer ?
#
loop_
_entity_poly.entity_id
_entity_poly.type
_entity_poly.pdbx_seq_one_letter_code
_entity_poly.pdbx_strand_id
1 'polypeptide(L)'
;MRIRLIKEIEVNNLGQRIKQARLDSDKSLEQICQEVKMSRTYWYDIEKETLKGALSLENLRKIEEVLGIDFGVKLKFEGEQSEEEAVGND
;
A
#
# COMPACT_ATOMS: atom_id res chain seq x y z
N MET A 1 -18.43 -25.80 1.13
CA MET A 1 -18.93 -24.47 1.56
C MET A 1 -17.83 -23.45 1.32
N ARG A 2 -18.13 -22.21 0.91
CA ARG A 2 -17.10 -21.22 0.55
C ARG A 2 -17.32 -19.91 1.28
N ILE A 3 -16.23 -19.38 1.83
CA ILE A 3 -16.15 -18.05 2.42
C ILE A 3 -15.15 -17.22 1.63
N ARG A 4 -15.47 -15.94 1.47
CA ARG A 4 -14.59 -14.90 0.94
C ARG A 4 -14.70 -13.73 1.90
N LEU A 5 -13.57 -13.28 2.42
CA LEU A 5 -13.48 -12.07 3.21
C LEU A 5 -12.73 -11.03 2.37
N ILE A 6 -13.33 -9.86 2.16
CA ILE A 6 -12.69 -8.68 1.56
C ILE A 6 -12.74 -7.59 2.62
N LYS A 7 -11.60 -6.96 2.90
CA LYS A 7 -11.50 -5.80 3.78
C LYS A 7 -10.87 -4.66 3.00
N GLU A 8 -11.55 -3.54 2.96
CA GLU A 8 -11.06 -2.28 2.40
C GLU A 8 -10.91 -1.28 3.55
N ILE A 9 -9.87 -0.46 3.49
CA ILE A 9 -9.63 0.63 4.44
C ILE A 9 -9.39 1.90 3.64
N GLU A 10 -9.88 3.01 4.15
CA GLU A 10 -9.59 4.32 3.56
C GLU A 10 -8.24 4.83 4.09
N VAL A 11 -7.36 5.22 3.18
CA VAL A 11 -6.06 5.82 3.50
C VAL A 11 -5.99 7.14 2.76
N ASN A 12 -6.21 8.24 3.48
CA ASN A 12 -6.25 9.57 2.90
C ASN A 12 -4.90 9.96 2.30
N ASN A 13 -4.93 10.57 1.10
CA ASN A 13 -3.77 11.10 0.39
C ASN A 13 -2.69 10.06 0.04
N LEU A 14 -3.04 8.77 -0.03
CA LEU A 14 -2.09 7.72 -0.39
C LEU A 14 -1.52 7.93 -1.81
N GLY A 15 -2.36 8.34 -2.77
CA GLY A 15 -1.93 8.60 -4.15
C GLY A 15 -0.91 9.74 -4.23
N GLN A 16 -1.14 10.83 -3.48
CA GLN A 16 -0.21 11.96 -3.42
C GLN A 16 1.12 11.56 -2.75
N ARG A 17 1.09 10.71 -1.71
CA ARG A 17 2.30 10.19 -1.06
C ARG A 17 3.11 9.29 -2.00
N ILE A 18 2.44 8.41 -2.76
CA ILE A 18 3.08 7.57 -3.78
C ILE A 18 3.71 8.43 -4.88
N LYS A 19 3.00 9.47 -5.34
CA LYS A 19 3.51 10.42 -6.32
C LYS A 19 4.78 11.12 -5.84
N GLN A 20 4.79 11.58 -4.58
CA GLN A 20 5.97 12.23 -4.01
C GLN A 20 7.15 11.26 -3.94
N ALA A 21 6.94 10.04 -3.42
CA ALA A 21 7.99 9.02 -3.37
C ALA A 21 8.54 8.67 -4.76
N ARG A 22 7.71 8.64 -5.82
CA ARG A 22 8.19 8.50 -7.20
C ARG A 22 9.06 9.69 -7.63
N LEU A 23 8.64 10.92 -7.34
CA LEU A 23 9.39 12.12 -7.73
C LEU A 23 10.75 12.23 -7.04
N ASP A 24 10.86 11.65 -5.84
CA ASP A 24 12.11 11.59 -5.07
C ASP A 24 13.00 10.38 -5.46
N SER A 25 12.48 9.45 -6.27
CA SER A 25 13.23 8.30 -6.79
C SER A 25 14.13 8.70 -7.94
N ASP A 26 15.30 8.05 -8.03
CA ASP A 26 16.21 8.13 -9.17
C ASP A 26 15.70 7.35 -10.40
N LYS A 27 14.68 6.50 -10.23
CA LYS A 27 14.09 5.71 -11.30
C LYS A 27 13.07 6.53 -12.09
N SER A 28 13.07 6.36 -13.41
CA SER A 28 12.00 6.88 -14.26
C SER A 28 10.67 6.17 -13.98
N LEU A 29 9.56 6.84 -14.27
CA LEU A 29 8.22 6.22 -14.23
C LEU A 29 8.16 4.92 -15.04
N GLU A 30 8.87 4.84 -16.16
CA GLU A 30 8.90 3.63 -16.99
C GLU A 30 9.54 2.44 -16.27
N GLN A 31 10.71 2.65 -15.67
CA GLN A 31 11.41 1.62 -14.90
C GLN A 31 10.55 1.15 -13.74
N ILE A 32 9.96 2.09 -12.99
CA ILE A 32 9.07 1.78 -11.88
C ILE A 32 7.89 0.93 -12.35
N CYS A 33 7.18 1.36 -13.39
CA CYS A 33 6.05 0.60 -13.96
C CYS A 33 6.45 -0.81 -14.42
N GLN A 34 7.64 -0.97 -15.01
CA GLN A 34 8.17 -2.27 -15.43
C GLN A 34 8.45 -3.18 -14.23
N GLU A 35 9.10 -2.66 -13.18
CA GLU A 35 9.42 -3.41 -11.96
C GLU A 35 8.17 -3.84 -11.19
N VAL A 36 7.19 -2.94 -11.02
CA VAL A 36 5.92 -3.27 -10.35
C VAL A 36 4.95 -4.06 -11.24
N LYS A 37 5.27 -4.23 -12.53
CA LYS A 37 4.42 -4.86 -13.57
C LYS A 37 3.04 -4.21 -13.71
N MET A 38 3.01 -2.88 -13.73
CA MET A 38 1.79 -2.08 -13.87
C MET A 38 1.85 -1.20 -15.12
N SER A 39 0.69 -0.91 -15.71
CA SER A 39 0.63 0.06 -16.80
C SER A 39 0.79 1.49 -16.26
N ARG A 40 1.30 2.40 -17.11
CA ARG A 40 1.36 3.84 -16.77
C ARG A 40 -0.02 4.43 -16.45
N THR A 41 -1.06 3.99 -17.15
CA THR A 41 -2.44 4.45 -16.89
C THR A 41 -2.88 4.08 -15.48
N TYR A 42 -2.69 2.81 -15.07
CA TYR A 42 -3.02 2.36 -13.72
C TYR A 42 -2.20 3.11 -12.67
N TRP A 43 -0.91 3.39 -12.94
CA TRP A 43 -0.08 4.22 -12.07
C TRP A 43 -0.63 5.64 -11.91
N TYR A 44 -1.01 6.30 -12.99
CA TYR A 44 -1.60 7.64 -12.91
C TYR A 44 -2.95 7.63 -12.18
N ASP A 45 -3.75 6.58 -12.33
CA ASP A 45 -4.99 6.42 -11.57
C ASP A 45 -4.73 6.25 -10.07
N ILE A 46 -3.65 5.56 -9.67
CA ILE A 46 -3.20 5.50 -8.28
C ILE A 46 -2.83 6.90 -7.78
N GLU A 47 -1.97 7.63 -8.49
CA GLU A 47 -1.48 8.94 -8.06
C GLU A 47 -2.58 9.99 -7.95
N LYS A 48 -3.59 9.91 -8.81
CA LYS A 48 -4.75 10.81 -8.81
C LYS A 48 -5.89 10.31 -7.92
N GLU A 49 -5.75 9.13 -7.32
CA GLU A 49 -6.80 8.45 -6.55
C GLU A 49 -8.10 8.26 -7.37
N THR A 50 -7.97 7.99 -8.68
CA THR A 50 -9.08 7.79 -9.64
C THR A 50 -9.28 6.33 -10.04
N LEU A 51 -8.71 5.38 -9.28
CA LEU A 51 -8.86 3.95 -9.55
C LEU A 51 -10.33 3.53 -9.62
N LYS A 52 -10.65 2.66 -10.59
CA LYS A 52 -11.93 1.95 -10.64
C LYS A 52 -11.88 0.76 -9.67
N GLY A 53 -11.90 1.05 -8.37
CA GLY A 53 -11.79 0.08 -7.27
C GLY A 53 -10.65 0.39 -6.30
N ALA A 54 -10.46 -0.47 -5.30
CA ALA A 54 -9.38 -0.31 -4.31
C ALA A 54 -8.00 -0.72 -4.88
N LEU A 55 -6.95 -0.01 -4.47
CA LEU A 55 -5.57 -0.48 -4.63
C LEU A 55 -5.38 -1.74 -3.79
N SER A 56 -4.99 -2.86 -4.40
CA SER A 56 -4.74 -4.08 -3.65
C SER A 56 -3.53 -3.93 -2.73
N LEU A 57 -3.57 -4.59 -1.57
CA LEU A 57 -2.43 -4.58 -0.65
C LEU A 57 -1.16 -5.13 -1.31
N GLU A 58 -1.28 -6.17 -2.14
CA GLU A 58 -0.17 -6.73 -2.91
C GLU A 58 0.49 -5.67 -3.81
N ASN A 59 -0.32 -4.89 -4.53
CA ASN A 59 0.19 -3.84 -5.39
C ASN A 59 0.83 -2.71 -4.57
N LEU A 60 0.25 -2.34 -3.44
CA LEU A 60 0.85 -1.38 -2.52
C LEU A 60 2.23 -1.87 -2.03
N ARG A 61 2.38 -3.13 -1.62
CA ARG A 61 3.67 -3.68 -1.17
C ARG A 61 4.73 -3.69 -2.26
N LYS A 62 4.37 -3.98 -3.51
CA LYS A 62 5.30 -3.88 -4.65
C LYS A 62 5.76 -2.44 -4.89
N ILE A 63 4.86 -1.48 -4.75
CA ILE A 63 5.19 -0.06 -4.88
C ILE A 63 6.17 0.35 -3.76
N GLU A 64 5.90 -0.06 -2.52
CA GLU A 64 6.79 0.18 -1.37
C GLU A 64 8.19 -0.41 -1.58
N GLU A 65 8.28 -1.65 -2.06
CA GLU A 65 9.55 -2.32 -2.36
C GLU A 65 10.34 -1.57 -3.44
N VAL A 66 9.70 -1.24 -4.56
CA VAL A 66 10.36 -0.58 -5.70
C VAL A 66 10.82 0.84 -5.38
N LEU A 67 10.05 1.55 -4.55
CA LEU A 67 10.35 2.92 -4.12
C LEU A 67 11.20 2.98 -2.83
N GLY A 68 11.42 1.84 -2.15
CA GLY A 68 12.18 1.77 -0.90
C GLY A 68 11.55 2.53 0.26
N ILE A 69 10.21 2.59 0.33
CA ILE A 69 9.46 3.37 1.34
C ILE A 69 8.35 2.53 1.97
N ASP A 70 8.06 2.73 3.25
CA ASP A 70 6.87 2.17 3.92
C ASP A 70 5.78 3.25 4.04
N PHE A 71 4.59 3.01 3.49
CA PHE A 71 3.46 3.93 3.62
C PHE A 71 2.67 3.73 4.92
N GLY A 72 3.09 2.82 5.80
CA GLY A 72 2.52 2.62 7.12
C GLY A 72 1.11 2.04 7.10
N VAL A 73 0.67 1.49 5.97
CA VAL A 73 -0.67 0.93 5.82
C VAL A 73 -0.71 -0.44 6.48
N LYS A 74 -1.47 -0.57 7.58
CA LYS A 74 -1.63 -1.82 8.34
C LYS A 74 -3.08 -2.27 8.33
N LEU A 75 -3.31 -3.54 8.01
CA LEU A 75 -4.62 -4.17 8.20
C LEU A 75 -4.65 -4.74 9.62
N LYS A 76 -5.47 -4.15 10.49
CA LYS A 76 -5.80 -4.77 11.78
C LYS A 76 -6.94 -5.74 11.59
N PHE A 77 -6.84 -6.94 12.13
CA PHE A 77 -8.01 -7.82 12.26
C PHE A 77 -8.64 -7.60 13.63
N GLU A 78 -9.97 -7.49 13.68
CA GLU A 78 -10.67 -7.48 14.96
C GLU A 78 -10.50 -8.86 15.59
N GLY A 79 -9.78 -8.94 16.72
CA GLY A 79 -9.46 -10.19 17.42
C GLY A 79 -7.96 -10.44 17.67
N GLU A 80 -7.05 -9.63 17.14
CA GLU A 80 -5.64 -9.67 17.53
C GLU A 80 -5.47 -9.04 18.92
N GLN A 81 -5.53 -9.86 19.97
CA GLN A 81 -4.99 -9.46 21.27
C GLN A 81 -3.48 -9.26 21.11
N SER A 82 -3.00 -8.06 21.41
CA SER A 82 -1.56 -7.79 21.51
C SER A 82 -1.07 -8.45 22.80
N GLU A 83 -0.14 -9.41 22.67
CA GLU A 83 0.64 -9.93 23.80
C GLU A 83 1.65 -8.85 24.24
N GLU A 84 1.18 -7.79 24.88
CA GLU A 84 2.06 -6.77 25.48
C GLU A 84 1.53 -6.34 26.85
N GLU A 85 1.17 -7.31 27.70
CA GLU A 85 1.09 -7.13 29.17
C GLU A 85 1.60 -8.40 29.86
N ALA A 86 2.89 -8.69 29.72
CA ALA A 86 3.58 -9.69 30.53
C ALA A 86 4.98 -9.20 30.92
N VAL A 87 5.09 -7.99 31.46
CA VAL A 87 6.27 -7.59 32.24
C VAL A 87 5.83 -6.76 33.45
N GLY A 88 5.86 -7.42 34.61
CA GLY A 88 6.19 -6.82 35.90
C GLY A 88 5.09 -6.06 36.62
N ASN A 89 4.32 -6.75 37.47
CA ASN A 89 3.95 -6.17 38.75
C ASN A 89 4.92 -6.72 39.80
N ASP A 90 5.49 -5.79 40.58
CA ASP A 90 6.42 -5.99 41.70
C ASP A 90 6.04 -7.10 42.69
#